data_AF-A0A2K5YMC8-F1
#
_entry.id   AF-A0A2K5YMC8-F1
#
_cell.length_a   1.000
_cell.length_b   1.000
_cell.length_c   1.000
_cell.angle_alpha   90.00
_cell.angle_beta   90.00
_cell.angle_gamma   90.00
#
_symmetry.space_group_name_H-M   'P 1'
#
loop_
_entity.id
_entity.type
_entity.pdbx_description
1 polymer ?
#
loop_
_entity_poly.entity_id
_entity_poly.type
_entity_poly.pdbx_seq_one_letter_code
_entity_poly.pdbx_strand_id
1 'polypeptide(L)'
;NTASNKSRLSRIPGNRIVYLFTKKVGKASKSACGVCPDLKVLMRMSKTKKHISRAYGGSMCAECVCDRIKCAFLIEQKIIVKVLKTQAQSQKAK
;
A
#
# COMPACT_ATOMS: atom_id res chain seq x y z
N ASN A 1 1.11 1.60 -36.28
CA ASN A 1 1.24 0.74 -35.08
C ASN A 1 2.04 1.49 -34.02
N THR A 2 1.39 2.33 -33.23
CA THR A 2 2.04 3.18 -32.20
C THR A 2 1.43 2.90 -30.83
N ALA A 3 2.11 3.29 -29.75
CA ALA A 3 1.62 3.03 -28.39
C ALA A 3 0.25 3.66 -28.07
N SER A 4 -0.15 4.71 -28.80
CA SER A 4 -1.48 5.34 -28.69
C SER A 4 -2.53 4.73 -29.61
N ASN A 5 -2.13 4.05 -30.69
CA ASN A 5 -3.02 3.51 -31.72
C ASN A 5 -2.98 1.98 -31.75
N LYS A 6 -3.34 1.36 -30.61
CA LYS A 6 -3.50 -0.09 -30.49
C LYS A 6 -4.98 -0.47 -30.61
N SER A 7 -5.28 -1.46 -31.43
CA SER A 7 -6.64 -1.95 -31.69
C SER A 7 -6.80 -3.43 -31.31
N ARG A 8 -8.03 -3.83 -30.97
CA ARG A 8 -8.44 -5.24 -30.80
C ARG A 8 -9.53 -5.58 -31.82
N LEU A 9 -9.53 -6.81 -32.31
CA LEU A 9 -10.59 -7.33 -33.18
C LEU A 9 -11.79 -7.76 -32.32
N SER A 10 -13.00 -7.43 -32.77
CA SER A 10 -14.26 -7.85 -32.13
C SER A 10 -15.23 -8.33 -33.19
N ARG A 11 -15.86 -9.50 -32.95
CA ARG A 11 -17.03 -9.93 -33.72
C ARG A 11 -18.25 -9.16 -33.23
N ILE A 12 -19.05 -8.66 -34.16
CA ILE A 12 -20.31 -7.95 -33.86
C ILE A 12 -21.51 -8.80 -34.31
N PRO A 13 -22.74 -8.52 -33.81
CA PRO A 13 -23.93 -9.33 -34.08
C PRO A 13 -24.24 -9.58 -35.57
N GLY A 14 -23.82 -8.67 -36.47
CA GLY A 14 -23.95 -8.84 -37.93
C GLY A 14 -22.93 -9.79 -38.58
N ASN A 15 -22.26 -10.64 -37.79
CA ASN A 15 -21.20 -11.55 -38.24
C ASN A 15 -20.04 -10.87 -39.00
N ARG A 16 -19.71 -9.63 -38.62
CA ARG A 16 -18.56 -8.87 -39.15
C ARG A 16 -17.48 -8.75 -38.08
N ILE A 17 -16.23 -8.64 -38.51
CA ILE A 17 -15.07 -8.39 -37.63
C ILE A 17 -14.72 -6.90 -37.73
N VAL A 18 -14.72 -6.20 -36.60
CA VAL A 18 -14.44 -4.77 -36.52
C VAL A 18 -13.26 -4.50 -35.58
N TYR A 19 -12.46 -3.48 -35.90
CA TYR A 19 -11.39 -2.98 -35.02
C TYR A 19 -11.96 -2.03 -33.96
N LEU A 20 -11.70 -2.32 -32.68
CA LEU A 20 -11.97 -1.42 -31.57
C LEU A 20 -10.67 -0.85 -31.01
N PHE A 21 -10.59 0.47 -30.85
CA PHE A 21 -9.44 1.11 -30.23
C PHE A 21 -9.36 0.79 -28.74
N THR A 22 -8.21 0.30 -28.31
CA THR A 22 -7.94 -0.03 -26.91
C THR A 22 -7.43 1.19 -26.16
N LYS A 23 -7.87 1.37 -24.91
CA LYS A 23 -7.31 2.38 -24.02
C LYS A 23 -5.99 1.89 -23.44
N LYS A 24 -5.08 2.82 -23.14
CA LYS A 24 -3.81 2.52 -22.48
C LYS A 24 -4.09 1.90 -21.11
N VAL A 25 -3.29 0.91 -20.73
CA VAL A 25 -3.38 0.27 -19.41
C VAL A 25 -2.95 1.25 -18.33
N GLY A 26 -3.80 1.46 -17.32
CA GLY A 26 -3.46 2.27 -16.15
C GLY A 26 -2.54 1.49 -15.20
N LYS A 27 -1.54 2.18 -14.66
CA LYS A 27 -0.71 1.65 -13.56
C LYS A 27 -1.43 1.89 -12.24
N ALA A 28 -1.38 0.90 -11.36
CA ALA A 28 -1.86 1.07 -10.00
C ALA A 28 -0.79 1.75 -9.14
N SER A 29 -1.17 2.38 -8.03
CA SER A 29 -0.21 3.08 -7.17
C SER A 29 0.65 2.07 -6.43
N LYS A 30 1.97 2.22 -6.54
CA LYS A 30 2.90 1.37 -5.80
C LYS A 30 2.71 1.55 -4.31
N SER A 31 2.52 0.44 -3.61
CA SER A 31 2.57 0.44 -2.15
C SER A 31 3.96 0.87 -1.65
N ALA A 32 4.02 1.57 -0.52
CA ALA A 32 5.28 2.04 0.05
C ALA A 32 6.17 0.90 0.59
N CYS A 33 5.58 -0.27 0.82
CA CYS A 33 6.29 -1.48 1.25
C CYS A 33 6.68 -2.37 0.05
N GLY A 34 6.31 -2.01 -1.19
CA GLY A 34 6.76 -2.66 -2.43
C GLY A 34 6.20 -4.06 -2.70
N VAL A 35 5.70 -4.74 -1.67
CA VAL A 35 5.14 -6.11 -1.71
C VAL A 35 3.61 -6.10 -1.77
N CYS A 36 2.98 -4.97 -1.45
CA CYS A 36 1.53 -4.92 -1.24
C CYS A 36 0.77 -4.72 -2.55
N PRO A 37 -0.48 -5.24 -2.64
CA PRO A 37 -1.29 -5.08 -3.84
C PRO A 37 -1.54 -3.60 -4.14
N ASP A 38 -1.21 -3.21 -5.37
CA ASP A 38 -1.36 -1.86 -5.84
C ASP A 38 -2.84 -1.52 -6.03
N LEU A 39 -3.37 -0.56 -5.27
CA LEU A 39 -4.72 -0.06 -5.48
C LEU A 39 -4.75 0.91 -6.66
N LYS A 40 -5.75 0.76 -7.53
CA LYS A 40 -5.98 1.72 -8.62
C LYS A 40 -6.64 2.97 -8.06
N VAL A 41 -5.85 4.03 -7.89
CA VAL A 41 -6.35 5.34 -7.48
C VAL A 41 -6.88 6.09 -8.70
N LEU A 42 -8.13 5.79 -9.10
CA LEU A 42 -8.82 6.54 -10.15
C LEU A 42 -9.83 7.51 -9.51
N MET A 43 -9.83 8.80 -9.89
CA MET A 43 -10.71 9.80 -9.28
C MET A 43 -12.19 9.39 -9.26
N ARG A 44 -12.68 8.80 -10.36
CA ARG A 44 -14.09 8.37 -10.53
C ARG A 44 -14.52 7.22 -9.61
N MET A 45 -13.60 6.45 -9.03
CA MET A 45 -13.96 5.31 -8.18
C MET A 45 -14.46 5.74 -6.79
N SER A 46 -15.30 4.92 -6.16
CA SER A 46 -15.74 5.12 -4.78
C SER A 46 -14.57 5.05 -3.79
N LYS A 47 -14.71 5.71 -2.63
CA LYS A 47 -13.66 5.73 -1.60
C LYS A 47 -13.29 4.32 -1.15
N THR A 48 -14.27 3.44 -0.94
CA THR A 48 -14.09 2.05 -0.47
C THR A 48 -13.22 1.20 -1.39
N LYS A 49 -13.16 1.50 -2.69
CA LYS A 49 -12.31 0.78 -3.65
C LYS A 49 -10.87 1.32 -3.70
N LYS A 50 -10.58 2.43 -3.01
CA LYS A 50 -9.28 3.13 -3.02
C LYS A 50 -8.45 2.91 -1.76
N HIS A 51 -9.07 2.49 -0.65
CA HIS A 51 -8.39 2.28 0.63
C HIS A 51 -8.93 1.04 1.32
N ILE A 52 -8.17 0.54 2.29
CA ILE A 52 -8.58 -0.56 3.18
C ILE A 52 -8.86 0.06 4.55
N SER A 53 -9.87 -0.41 5.26
CA SER A 53 -10.26 0.06 6.60
C SER A 53 -9.30 -0.42 7.69
N ARG A 54 -8.05 0.05 7.66
CA ARG A 54 -7.02 -0.16 8.69
C ARG A 54 -6.01 0.99 8.70
N ALA A 55 -5.18 1.08 9.74
CA ALA A 55 -4.05 2.00 9.77
C ALA A 55 -3.12 1.75 8.56
N TYR A 56 -2.70 2.83 7.89
CA TYR A 56 -1.90 2.79 6.65
C TYR A 56 -2.52 1.96 5.51
N GLY A 57 -3.84 1.78 5.51
CA GLY A 57 -4.57 0.99 4.51
C GLY A 57 -4.39 1.52 3.08
N GLY A 58 -4.00 0.63 2.16
CA GLY A 58 -3.74 0.97 0.75
C GLY A 58 -2.33 1.51 0.48
N SER A 59 -1.57 1.88 1.52
CA SER A 59 -0.16 2.29 1.40
C SER A 59 0.81 1.19 1.87
N MET A 60 0.44 0.44 2.92
CA MET A 60 1.23 -0.64 3.51
C MET A 60 0.45 -1.96 3.56
N CYS A 61 1.16 -3.10 3.50
CA CYS A 61 0.58 -4.42 3.70
C CYS A 61 0.32 -4.66 5.19
N ALA A 62 -0.50 -5.67 5.49
CA ALA A 62 -0.82 -6.04 6.87
C ALA A 62 0.45 -6.39 7.67
N GLU A 63 1.37 -7.15 7.07
CA GLU A 63 2.65 -7.54 7.69
C GLU A 63 3.51 -6.32 8.08
N CYS A 64 3.77 -5.42 7.12
CA CYS A 64 4.51 -4.18 7.37
C CYS A 64 3.87 -3.31 8.48
N VAL A 65 2.54 -3.31 8.61
CA VAL A 65 1.84 -2.60 9.69
C VAL A 65 2.00 -3.32 11.03
N CYS A 66 1.87 -4.64 11.06
CA CYS A 66 2.07 -5.44 12.27
C CYS A 66 3.49 -5.30 12.83
N ASP A 67 4.50 -5.33 11.97
CA ASP A 67 5.90 -5.19 12.41
C ASP A 67 6.18 -3.79 12.94
N ARG A 68 5.63 -2.74 12.32
CA ARG A 68 5.70 -1.37 12.87
C ARG A 68 5.09 -1.27 14.25
N ILE A 69 3.93 -1.90 14.49
CA ILE A 69 3.26 -1.90 15.79
C ILE A 69 4.14 -2.60 16.83
N LYS A 70 4.66 -3.80 16.52
CA LYS A 70 5.55 -4.55 17.42
C LYS A 70 6.84 -3.77 17.72
N CYS A 71 7.48 -3.22 16.70
CA CYS A 71 8.71 -2.45 16.86
C CYS A 71 8.49 -1.19 17.71
N ALA A 72 7.41 -0.43 17.44
CA ALA A 72 7.07 0.74 18.24
C ALA A 72 6.87 0.37 19.71
N PHE A 73 6.08 -0.68 19.97
CA PHE A 73 5.83 -1.17 21.31
C PHE A 73 7.13 -1.57 22.03
N LEU A 74 7.97 -2.39 21.42
CA LEU A 74 9.23 -2.85 22.04
C LEU A 74 10.24 -1.72 22.25
N ILE A 75 10.29 -0.73 21.34
CA ILE A 75 11.14 0.46 21.51
C ILE A 75 10.66 1.28 22.71
N GLU A 76 9.36 1.44 22.89
CA GLU A 76 8.82 2.12 24.08
C GLU A 76 9.10 1.32 25.37
N GLN A 77 9.02 -0.01 25.35
CA GLN A 77 9.39 -0.83 26.52
C GLN A 77 10.88 -0.73 26.91
N LYS A 78 11.76 -0.16 26.06
CA LYS A 78 13.14 0.21 26.46
C LYS A 78 13.17 1.33 27.51
N ILE A 79 12.03 1.90 27.92
CA ILE A 79 11.92 2.69 29.15
C ILE A 79 12.51 1.92 30.35
N ILE A 80 12.43 0.60 30.41
CA ILE A 80 13.06 -0.21 31.47
C ILE A 80 14.57 0.07 31.56
N VAL A 81 15.26 0.21 30.42
CA VAL A 81 16.69 0.58 30.41
C VAL A 81 16.92 2.00 30.95
N LYS A 82 16.00 2.93 30.67
CA LYS A 82 16.06 4.27 31.28
C LYS A 82 15.82 4.18 32.79
N VAL A 83 14.80 3.47 33.25
CA VAL A 83 14.46 3.28 34.67
C VAL A 83 15.61 2.61 35.44
N LEU A 84 16.22 1.56 34.89
CA LEU A 84 17.38 0.89 35.49
C LEU A 84 18.58 1.84 35.62
N LYS A 85 18.81 2.72 34.63
CA LYS A 85 19.85 3.75 34.73
C LYS A 85 19.54 4.77 35.84
N THR A 86 18.29 5.20 35.98
CA THR A 86 17.90 6.13 37.06
C THR A 86 18.04 5.49 38.45
N GLN A 87 17.68 4.22 38.60
CA GLN A 87 17.84 3.48 39.86
C GLN A 87 19.33 3.28 40.23
N ALA A 88 20.19 2.96 39.26
CA ALA A 88 21.62 2.82 39.51
C ALA A 88 22.28 4.17 39.90
N GLN A 89 21.82 5.28 39.29
CA GLN A 89 22.29 6.62 39.66
C GLN A 89 21.81 7.03 41.07
N SER A 90 20.57 6.72 41.45
CA SER A 90 20.06 7.04 42.79
C SER A 90 20.72 6.19 43.88
N GLN A 91 21.15 4.96 43.58
CA GLN A 91 21.92 4.13 44.50
C GLN A 91 23.36 4.59 44.68
N LYS A 92 23.99 5.18 43.66
CA LYS A 92 25.35 5.77 43.77
C LYS A 92 25.38 7.11 44.51
N ALA A 93 24.26 7.82 44.56
CA ALA A 93 24.13 9.10 45.23
C ALA A 93 23.71 8.99 46.71
N LYS A 94 23.34 7.77 47.16
CA LYS A 94 23.20 7.41 48.57
C LYS A 94 24.53 6.89 49.09
#